data_AF-A0A5J6Q8N7-F1
#
_entry.id   AF-A0A5J6Q8N7-F1
#
_cell.length_a   1.000
_cell.length_b   1.000
_cell.length_c   1.000
_cell.angle_alpha   90.00
_cell.angle_beta   90.00
_cell.angle_gamma   90.00
#
_symmetry.space_group_name_H-M   'P 1'
#
loop_
_entity.id
_entity.type
_entity.pdbx_description
1 polymer ?
#
loop_
_entity_poly.entity_id
_entity_poly.type
_entity_poly.pdbx_seq_one_letter_code
_entity_poly.pdbx_strand_id
1 'polypeptide(L)'
;MSRKYRNTAQWLELIEVFELSGQSQVEFCAEHDLNPAYFSKRRGELLSAQSEPAFVQVQSRSSCNSAVSFDTSLTLRFQQTELSLPLSVDPRWLAGLIKTLSA
;
A
#
# COMPACT_ATOMS: atom_id res chain seq x y z
N MET A 1 31.38 24.20 25.43
CA MET A 1 30.46 23.03 25.38
C MET A 1 30.49 22.45 23.97
N SER A 2 31.27 21.39 23.76
CA SER A 2 31.40 20.73 22.46
C SER A 2 30.08 20.05 22.10
N ARG A 3 29.41 20.51 21.04
CA ARG A 3 28.22 19.84 20.52
C ARG A 3 28.66 18.49 19.96
N LYS A 4 28.35 17.41 20.69
CA LYS A 4 28.51 16.05 20.16
C LYS A 4 27.52 15.88 19.01
N TYR A 5 28.02 15.95 17.78
CA TYR A 5 27.23 15.65 16.60
C TYR A 5 26.98 14.14 16.58
N ARG A 6 25.73 13.76 16.85
CA ARG A 6 25.29 12.37 16.79
C ARG A 6 24.79 12.04 15.38
N ASN A 7 25.27 10.95 14.79
CA ASN A 7 24.82 10.48 13.48
C ASN A 7 23.43 9.83 13.59
N THR A 8 22.71 9.72 12.48
CA THR A 8 21.40 9.07 12.36
C THR A 8 21.36 7.67 12.97
N ALA A 9 22.39 6.85 12.74
CA ALA A 9 22.48 5.51 13.34
C ALA A 9 22.52 5.54 14.88
N GLN A 10 23.30 6.47 15.45
CA GLN A 10 23.38 6.66 16.92
C GLN A 10 22.06 7.14 17.50
N TRP A 11 21.28 7.92 16.74
CA TRP A 11 19.94 8.31 17.15
C TRP A 11 18.96 7.14 17.14
N LEU A 12 19.07 6.23 16.18
CA LEU A 12 18.23 5.03 16.13
C LEU A 12 18.51 4.10 17.31
N GLU A 13 19.78 3.85 17.63
CA GLU A 13 20.17 3.08 18.81
C GLU A 13 19.61 3.70 20.11
N LEU A 14 19.69 5.02 20.26
CA LEU A 14 19.13 5.72 21.42
C LEU A 14 17.60 5.59 21.51
N ILE A 15 16.90 5.58 20.37
CA ILE A 15 15.46 5.39 20.34
C ILE A 15 15.12 3.94 20.72
N GLU A 16 15.82 2.95 20.19
CA GLU A 16 15.62 1.54 20.54
C GLU A 16 15.87 1.29 22.04
N VAL A 17 16.95 1.83 22.59
CA VAL A 17 17.24 1.75 24.04
C VAL A 17 16.15 2.43 24.87
N PHE A 18 15.60 3.56 24.41
CA PHE A 18 14.49 4.23 25.07
C PHE A 18 13.20 3.40 25.06
N GLU A 19 12.85 2.78 23.94
CA GLU A 19 11.67 1.90 23.83
C GLU A 19 11.82 0.66 24.73
N LEU A 20 13.03 0.11 24.84
CA LEU A 20 13.33 -1.03 25.72
C LEU A 20 13.39 -0.66 27.20
N SER A 21 13.79 0.57 27.54
CA SER A 21 13.94 0.99 28.94
C SER A 21 12.59 1.24 29.63
N GLY A 22 11.53 1.55 28.88
CA GLY A 22 10.21 1.86 29.42
C GLY A 22 10.19 3.10 30.34
N GLN A 23 11.26 3.90 30.33
CA GLN A 23 11.39 5.11 31.13
C GLN A 23 10.59 6.26 30.52
N SER A 24 10.27 7.30 31.32
CA SER A 24 9.70 8.51 30.75
C SER A 24 10.73 9.26 29.90
N GLN A 25 10.28 9.91 28.83
CA GLN A 25 11.16 10.68 27.94
C GLN A 25 11.96 11.76 28.68
N VAL A 26 11.42 12.31 29.76
CA VAL A 26 12.09 13.35 30.56
C VAL A 26 13.25 12.74 31.35
N GLU A 27 13.05 11.58 31.97
CA GLU A 27 14.11 10.86 32.72
C GLU A 27 15.22 10.40 31.78
N PHE A 28 14.87 9.77 30.66
CA PHE A 28 15.84 9.31 29.67
C PHE A 28 16.66 10.47 29.09
N CYS A 29 16.02 11.60 28.80
CA CYS A 29 16.73 12.77 28.29
C CYS A 29 17.66 13.40 29.34
N ALA A 30 17.28 13.36 30.62
CA ALA A 30 18.12 13.83 31.71
C ALA A 30 19.37 12.95 31.90
N GLU A 31 19.22 11.62 31.81
CA GLU A 31 20.35 10.67 31.93
C GLU A 31 21.35 10.77 30.77
N HIS A 32 20.85 11.00 29.55
CA HIS A 32 21.68 11.03 28.33
C HIS A 32 22.19 12.44 27.92
N ASP A 33 21.95 13.45 28.76
CA ASP A 33 22.25 14.88 28.49
C ASP A 33 21.65 15.31 27.13
N LEU A 34 20.37 15.00 26.94
CA LEU A 34 19.60 15.28 25.73
C LEU A 34 18.55 16.35 26.01
N ASN A 35 18.29 17.18 25.01
CA ASN A 35 17.16 18.11 25.07
C ASN A 35 15.86 17.33 24.76
N PRO A 36 14.86 17.29 25.68
CA PRO A 36 13.63 16.54 25.47
C PRO A 36 12.82 16.96 24.24
N ALA A 37 12.78 18.27 23.94
CA ALA A 37 12.09 18.80 22.78
C ALA A 37 12.78 18.38 21.48
N TYR A 38 14.12 18.40 21.47
CA TYR A 38 14.90 17.95 20.33
C TYR A 38 14.78 16.42 20.12
N PHE A 39 14.81 15.64 21.20
CA PHE A 39 14.62 14.19 21.17
C PHE A 39 13.26 13.82 20.59
N SER A 40 12.17 14.46 21.03
CA SER A 40 10.81 14.22 20.51
C SER A 40 10.73 14.46 19.00
N LYS A 41 11.25 15.63 18.56
CA LYS A 41 11.27 16.01 17.16
C LYS A 41 12.06 15.00 16.32
N ARG A 42 13.26 14.63 16.78
CA ARG A 42 14.16 13.73 16.06
C ARG A 42 13.60 12.31 15.99
N ARG A 43 12.97 11.83 17.07
CA ARG A 43 12.27 10.54 17.10
C ARG A 43 11.13 10.50 16.07
N GLY A 44 10.33 11.56 15.99
CA GLY A 44 9.28 11.69 14.97
C GLY A 44 9.83 11.68 13.54
N GLU A 45 10.89 12.44 13.26
CA GLU A 45 11.54 12.47 11.94
C GLU A 45 12.08 11.10 11.53
N LEU A 46 12.76 10.40 12.44
CA LEU A 46 13.39 9.10 12.15
C LEU A 46 12.39 7.96 12.05
N LEU A 47 11.38 7.92 12.93
CA LEU A 47 10.31 6.93 12.83
C LEU A 47 9.45 7.17 11.58
N SER A 48 9.23 8.41 11.17
CA SER A 48 8.50 8.72 9.92
C SER A 48 9.33 8.45 8.66
N ALA A 49 10.65 8.48 8.76
CA ALA A 49 11.55 8.12 7.66
C ALA A 49 11.75 6.60 7.53
N GLN A 50 11.65 5.86 8.65
CA GLN A 50 11.73 4.39 8.68
C GLN A 50 10.36 3.71 8.48
N SER A 51 9.28 4.36 8.91
CA SER A 51 7.93 3.89 8.65
C SER A 51 7.53 4.38 7.26
N GLU A 52 7.33 3.43 6.35
CA GLU A 52 6.36 3.62 5.27
C GLU A 52 5.09 4.27 5.87
N PRO A 53 4.51 5.29 5.22
CA PRO A 53 3.58 6.24 5.83
C PRO A 53 2.49 5.55 6.66
N ALA A 54 2.42 5.88 7.96
CA ALA A 54 1.46 5.34 8.93
C ALA A 54 -0.02 5.60 8.56
N PHE A 55 -0.26 6.49 7.60
CA PHE A 55 -1.50 6.56 6.84
C PHE A 55 -1.20 6.15 5.40
N VAL A 56 -1.29 4.85 5.13
CA VAL A 56 -1.61 4.41 3.78
C VAL A 56 -3.01 4.94 3.52
N GLN A 57 -3.16 5.84 2.54
CA GLN A 57 -4.46 6.10 1.96
C GLN A 57 -4.96 4.71 1.54
N VAL A 58 -5.92 4.16 2.28
CA VAL A 58 -6.73 3.07 1.76
C VAL A 58 -7.38 3.71 0.56
N GLN A 59 -6.79 3.48 -0.62
CA GLN A 59 -7.59 3.39 -1.81
C GLN A 59 -8.60 2.36 -1.40
N SER A 60 -9.81 2.83 -1.06
CA SER A 60 -10.96 1.99 -1.22
C SER A 60 -10.69 1.39 -2.58
N ARG A 61 -10.55 0.06 -2.64
CA ARG A 61 -11.05 -0.63 -3.80
C ARG A 61 -12.51 -0.21 -3.83
N SER A 62 -12.77 0.99 -4.34
CA SER A 62 -13.88 1.28 -5.18
C SER A 62 -13.85 0.06 -6.08
N SER A 63 -14.74 -0.86 -5.78
CA SER A 63 -15.07 -2.03 -6.55
C SER A 63 -15.60 -1.49 -7.88
N CYS A 64 -14.69 -0.92 -8.66
CA CYS A 64 -14.80 -0.29 -9.94
C CYS A 64 -13.40 0.20 -10.31
N ASN A 65 -12.51 -0.77 -10.49
CA ASN A 65 -11.54 -0.80 -11.58
C ASN A 65 -10.73 -2.08 -11.38
N SER A 66 -11.42 -3.22 -11.47
CA SER A 66 -10.88 -4.19 -12.42
C SER A 66 -10.66 -3.35 -13.67
N ALA A 67 -9.41 -3.12 -14.05
CA ALA A 67 -9.12 -3.05 -15.47
C ALA A 67 -9.89 -4.26 -16.00
N VAL A 68 -11.06 -4.00 -16.60
CA VAL A 68 -11.83 -5.04 -17.25
C VAL A 68 -10.85 -5.48 -18.28
N SER A 69 -10.19 -6.60 -18.01
CA SER A 69 -9.37 -7.27 -18.98
C SER A 69 -10.36 -7.48 -20.12
N PHE A 70 -10.18 -6.71 -21.19
CA PHE A 70 -10.90 -6.92 -22.43
C PHE A 70 -10.62 -8.33 -23.00
N ASP A 71 -9.74 -9.10 -22.34
CA ASP A 71 -9.53 -10.54 -22.44
C ASP A 71 -10.62 -11.42 -21.84
N THR A 72 -11.70 -10.86 -21.29
CA THR A 72 -12.83 -11.72 -20.91
C THR A 72 -13.58 -12.10 -22.19
N SER A 73 -13.32 -13.30 -22.70
CA SER A 73 -13.98 -13.87 -23.87
C SER A 73 -15.14 -14.78 -23.46
N LEU A 74 -16.27 -14.65 -24.16
CA LEU A 74 -17.40 -15.56 -24.12
C LEU A 74 -17.20 -16.67 -25.16
N THR A 75 -17.11 -17.92 -24.70
CA THR A 75 -16.99 -19.08 -25.58
C THR A 75 -18.33 -19.79 -25.73
N LEU A 76 -18.83 -19.88 -26.97
CA LEU A 76 -19.98 -20.70 -27.36
C LEU A 76 -19.48 -22.01 -27.94
N ARG A 77 -20.00 -23.14 -27.43
CA ARG A 77 -19.64 -24.48 -27.90
C ARG A 77 -20.88 -25.20 -28.42
N PHE A 78 -20.82 -25.68 -29.66
CA PHE A 78 -21.87 -26.50 -30.25
C PHE A 78 -21.25 -27.68 -31.02
N GLN A 79 -21.40 -28.89 -30.48
CA GLN A 79 -20.74 -30.10 -31.02
C GLN A 79 -19.21 -29.95 -31.13
N GLN A 80 -18.69 -29.78 -32.36
CA GLN A 80 -17.27 -29.62 -32.67
C GLN A 80 -16.91 -28.17 -32.98
N THR A 81 -17.87 -27.25 -32.98
CA THR A 81 -17.62 -25.83 -33.24
C THR A 81 -17.45 -25.09 -31.92
N GLU A 82 -16.39 -24.29 -31.87
CA GLU A 82 -16.09 -23.39 -30.77
C GLU A 82 -15.98 -21.97 -31.34
N LEU A 83 -16.74 -21.05 -30.77
CA LEU A 83 -16.72 -19.65 -31.12
C LEU A 83 -16.35 -18.83 -29.89
N SER A 84 -15.21 -18.15 -29.94
CA SER A 84 -14.76 -17.23 -28.90
C SER A 84 -15.07 -15.79 -29.33
N LEU A 85 -15.77 -15.05 -28.48
CA LEU A 85 -16.20 -13.67 -28.70
C LEU A 85 -15.73 -12.79 -27.55
N PRO A 86 -15.22 -11.57 -27.78
CA PRO A 86 -14.94 -10.64 -26.69
C PRO A 86 -16.25 -10.15 -26.05
N LEU A 87 -16.25 -9.85 -24.74
CA LEU A 87 -17.41 -9.26 -24.05
C LEU A 87 -17.80 -7.86 -24.56
N SER A 88 -17.00 -7.24 -25.44
CA SER A 88 -17.30 -5.97 -26.09
C SER A 88 -18.30 -6.06 -27.25
N VAL A 89 -18.80 -7.27 -27.54
CA VAL A 89 -19.74 -7.51 -28.64
C VAL A 89 -21.15 -6.97 -28.31
N ASP A 90 -21.79 -6.34 -29.28
CA ASP A 90 -23.15 -5.82 -29.14
C ASP A 90 -24.18 -6.97 -28.91
N PRO A 91 -25.07 -6.84 -27.90
CA PRO A 91 -26.01 -7.91 -27.55
C PRO A 91 -27.08 -8.16 -28.62
N ARG A 92 -27.46 -7.15 -29.42
CA ARG A 92 -28.44 -7.32 -30.50
C ARG A 92 -27.81 -8.08 -31.67
N TRP A 93 -26.55 -7.78 -31.98
CA TRP A 93 -25.77 -8.55 -32.94
C TRP A 93 -25.63 -10.02 -32.51
N LEU A 94 -25.30 -10.26 -31.23
CA LEU A 94 -25.17 -11.62 -30.69
C LEU A 94 -26.50 -12.39 -30.77
N ALA A 95 -27.62 -11.76 -30.43
CA ALA A 95 -28.94 -12.37 -30.58
C ALA A 95 -29.26 -12.72 -32.04
N GLY A 96 -28.86 -11.87 -32.99
CA GLY A 96 -28.95 -12.14 -34.42
C GLY A 96 -28.14 -13.36 -34.83
N LEU A 97 -26.88 -13.43 -34.41
CA LEU A 97 -25.99 -14.56 -34.66
C LEU A 97 -26.58 -15.87 -34.12
N ILE A 98 -27.00 -15.88 -32.85
CA ILE A 98 -27.60 -17.07 -32.23
C ILE A 98 -28.86 -17.50 -32.98
N LYS A 99 -29.72 -16.55 -33.36
CA LYS A 99 -30.93 -16.84 -34.14
C LYS A 99 -30.61 -17.46 -35.50
N THR A 100 -29.56 -16.99 -36.18
CA THR A 100 -29.12 -17.57 -37.46
C THR A 100 -28.47 -18.94 -37.31
N LEU A 101 -27.80 -19.22 -36.18
CA LEU A 101 -27.21 -20.53 -35.91
C LEU A 101 -28.23 -21.56 -35.42
N SER A 102 -29.35 -21.10 -34.85
CA SER A 102 -30.46 -21.97 -34.42
C SER A 102 -31.45 -22.35 -35.53
N ALA A 103 -31.29 -21.76 -36.72
CA ALA A 103 -32.10 -22.05 -37.90
C ALA A 103 -31.54 -23.27 -38.64
#